data_AF-A0A5C6ZS15-F1
#
_entry.id   AF-A0A5C6ZS15-F1
#
_cell.length_a   1.000
_cell.length_b   1.000
_cell.length_c   1.000
_cell.angle_alpha   90.00
_cell.angle_beta   90.00
_cell.angle_gamma   90.00
#
_symmetry.space_group_name_H-M   'P 1'
#
loop_
_entity.id
_entity.type
_entity.pdbx_description
1 polymer ?
#
loop_
_entity_poly.entity_id
_entity_poly.type
_entity_poly.pdbx_seq_one_letter_code
_entity_poly.pdbx_strand_id
1 'polypeptide(L)'
;MDEVGINPASGGHMGYIPGGGLYPSALGDYIAAVNNKYEGLFFATPGAVRLENMLIRWMCKLMGYPETSTGNLTSGGSIANFVAVVTARESFDLKARDF
;
A
#
# COMPACT_ATOMS: atom_id res chain seq x y z
N MET A 1 -24.71 16.58 -17.22
CA MET A 1 -23.30 16.25 -17.54
C MET A 1 -23.20 14.74 -17.48
N ASP A 2 -23.72 14.08 -18.51
CA ASP A 2 -23.66 12.62 -18.67
C ASP A 2 -22.61 12.31 -19.72
N GLU A 3 -21.37 12.72 -19.46
CA GLU A 3 -20.24 12.30 -20.31
C GLU A 3 -19.61 11.05 -19.73
N VAL A 4 -19.16 10.17 -20.62
CA VAL A 4 -18.49 8.92 -20.27
C VAL A 4 -17.26 9.24 -19.42
N GLY A 5 -17.16 8.60 -18.25
CA GLY A 5 -16.02 8.78 -17.35
C GLY A 5 -14.68 8.43 -18.00
N ILE A 6 -13.59 8.90 -17.41
CA ILE A 6 -12.22 8.65 -17.89
C ILE A 6 -11.97 7.13 -17.97
N ASN A 7 -11.34 6.67 -19.06
CA ASN A 7 -10.78 5.32 -19.14
C ASN A 7 -9.30 5.33 -18.75
N PRO A 8 -8.96 5.05 -17.48
CA PRO A 8 -7.58 5.07 -16.98
C PRO A 8 -6.68 3.99 -17.61
N ALA A 9 -7.24 2.91 -18.15
CA ALA A 9 -6.47 1.81 -18.74
C ALA A 9 -6.22 2.00 -20.26
N SER A 10 -6.72 3.08 -20.86
CA SER A 10 -6.50 3.39 -22.27
C SER A 10 -5.04 3.77 -22.52
N GLY A 11 -4.42 3.24 -23.58
CA GLY A 11 -3.05 3.58 -23.97
C GLY A 11 -2.85 5.06 -24.35
N GLY A 12 -3.93 5.80 -24.61
CA GLY A 12 -3.90 7.24 -24.88
C GLY A 12 -4.08 8.13 -23.65
N HIS A 13 -4.33 7.55 -22.46
CA HIS A 13 -4.57 8.33 -21.26
C HIS A 13 -3.26 8.63 -20.51
N MET A 14 -2.83 9.90 -20.56
CA MET A 14 -1.58 10.38 -19.92
C MET A 14 -1.82 11.50 -18.89
N GLY A 15 -3.07 11.72 -18.48
CA GLY A 15 -3.43 12.85 -17.61
C GLY A 15 -3.10 12.65 -16.13
N TYR A 16 -2.99 11.39 -15.70
CA TYR A 16 -2.68 11.00 -14.33
C TYR A 16 -1.69 9.84 -14.34
N ILE A 17 -1.42 9.26 -13.17
CA ILE A 17 -0.75 7.97 -13.05
C ILE A 17 -1.82 6.88 -12.82
N PRO A 18 -2.71 6.57 -13.79
CA PRO A 18 -3.51 5.37 -13.66
C PRO A 18 -2.71 4.17 -14.11
N GLY A 19 -2.53 3.23 -13.19
CA GLY A 19 -2.36 1.83 -13.53
C GLY A 19 -3.73 1.15 -13.43
N GLY A 20 -4.15 0.45 -14.46
CA GLY A 20 -5.43 -0.26 -14.48
C GLY A 20 -5.46 -1.33 -15.56
N GLY A 21 -6.49 -2.16 -15.57
CA GLY A 21 -6.67 -3.20 -16.61
C GLY A 21 -5.91 -4.50 -16.37
N LEU A 22 -5.31 -4.68 -15.18
CA LEU A 22 -4.73 -5.96 -14.78
C LEU A 22 -5.84 -6.92 -14.31
N TYR A 23 -6.13 -7.93 -15.13
CA TYR A 23 -7.07 -9.02 -14.78
C TYR A 23 -6.84 -9.61 -13.37
N PRO A 24 -5.61 -9.98 -12.95
CA PRO A 24 -5.41 -10.56 -11.62
C PRO A 24 -5.72 -9.58 -10.48
N SER A 25 -5.51 -8.28 -10.67
CA SER A 25 -5.85 -7.26 -9.67
C SER A 25 -7.36 -7.15 -9.50
N ALA A 26 -8.12 -7.13 -10.61
CA ALA A 26 -9.58 -7.10 -10.56
C ALA A 26 -10.18 -8.31 -9.83
N LEU A 27 -9.61 -9.51 -10.05
CA LEU A 27 -10.01 -10.72 -9.33
C LEU A 27 -9.68 -10.64 -7.83
N GLY A 28 -8.50 -10.10 -7.49
CA GLY A 28 -8.09 -9.87 -6.11
C GLY A 28 -9.05 -8.94 -5.37
N ASP A 29 -9.37 -7.80 -5.97
CA ASP A 29 -10.32 -6.82 -5.42
C ASP A 29 -11.71 -7.44 -5.22
N TYR A 30 -12.17 -8.25 -6.17
CA TYR A 30 -13.44 -8.97 -6.04
C TYR A 30 -13.44 -9.94 -4.85
N ILE A 31 -12.38 -10.74 -4.70
CA ILE A 31 -12.25 -11.70 -3.58
C ILE A 31 -12.18 -10.95 -2.24
N ALA A 32 -11.44 -9.85 -2.18
CA ALA A 32 -11.35 -9.00 -0.98
C ALA A 32 -12.74 -8.43 -0.62
N ALA A 33 -13.46 -7.89 -1.61
CA ALA A 33 -14.80 -7.34 -1.41
C ALA A 33 -15.83 -8.38 -0.93
N VAL A 34 -15.78 -9.60 -1.49
CA VAL A 34 -16.69 -10.70 -1.08
C VAL A 34 -16.40 -11.15 0.35
N ASN A 35 -15.12 -11.21 0.75
CA ASN A 35 -14.74 -11.66 2.09
C ASN A 35 -14.95 -10.58 3.15
N ASN A 36 -14.75 -9.31 2.81
CA ASN A 36 -14.91 -8.13 3.69
C ASN A 36 -14.36 -8.35 5.12
N LYS A 37 -13.18 -8.98 5.22
CA LYS A 37 -12.59 -9.31 6.51
C LYS A 37 -11.73 -8.16 6.99
N TYR A 38 -11.66 -7.99 8.30
CA TYR A 38 -10.76 -7.01 8.91
C TYR A 38 -9.33 -7.56 8.92
N GLU A 39 -8.46 -6.98 8.09
CA GLU A 39 -7.10 -7.49 7.86
C GLU A 39 -6.08 -7.02 8.90
N GLY A 40 -6.43 -6.05 9.76
CA GLY A 40 -5.53 -5.54 10.81
C GLY A 40 -5.34 -6.46 12.02
N LEU A 41 -6.00 -7.62 12.06
CA LEU A 41 -5.91 -8.59 13.16
C LEU A 41 -5.62 -9.98 12.60
N PHE A 42 -4.47 -10.54 12.95
CA PHE A 42 -4.06 -11.90 12.54
C PHE A 42 -5.11 -12.95 12.93
N PHE A 43 -5.78 -12.77 14.08
CA PHE A 43 -6.85 -13.65 14.53
C PHE A 43 -8.06 -13.65 13.57
N ALA A 44 -8.43 -12.50 13.02
CA ALA A 44 -9.58 -12.37 12.13
C ALA A 44 -9.26 -12.86 10.70
N THR A 45 -8.04 -12.60 10.22
CA THR A 45 -7.67 -12.88 8.82
C THR A 45 -6.20 -13.30 8.66
N PRO A 46 -5.83 -14.53 9.09
CA PRO A 46 -4.42 -14.96 9.07
C PRO A 46 -3.85 -15.06 7.65
N GLY A 47 -4.70 -15.36 6.65
CA GLY A 47 -4.30 -15.45 5.24
C GLY A 47 -3.90 -14.09 4.66
N ALA A 48 -4.73 -13.06 4.82
CA ALA A 48 -4.45 -11.72 4.31
C ALA A 48 -3.20 -11.12 4.96
N VAL A 49 -3.08 -11.25 6.29
CA VAL A 49 -1.89 -10.78 7.03
C VAL A 49 -0.62 -11.49 6.55
N ARG A 50 -0.69 -12.80 6.21
CA ARG A 50 0.46 -13.52 5.67
C ARG A 50 0.85 -13.01 4.28
N LEU A 51 -0.14 -12.75 3.42
CA LEU A 51 0.08 -12.19 2.08
C LEU A 51 0.72 -10.81 2.16
N GLU A 52 0.22 -9.93 3.02
CA GLU A 52 0.80 -8.60 3.24
C GLU A 52 2.26 -8.71 3.71
N ASN A 53 2.55 -9.54 4.71
CA ASN A 53 3.92 -9.75 5.19
C ASN A 53 4.86 -10.29 4.10
N MET A 54 4.36 -11.17 3.23
CA MET A 54 5.13 -11.68 2.08
C MET A 54 5.41 -10.58 1.06
N LEU A 55 4.43 -9.73 0.77
CA LEU A 55 4.58 -8.59 -0.13
C LEU A 55 5.59 -7.58 0.41
N ILE A 56 5.48 -7.21 1.69
CA ILE A 56 6.42 -6.31 2.37
C ILE A 56 7.85 -6.90 2.31
N ARG A 57 8.02 -8.18 2.65
CA ARG A 57 9.32 -8.86 2.56
C ARG A 57 9.89 -8.83 1.14
N TRP A 58 9.06 -9.01 0.12
CA TRP A 58 9.49 -8.93 -1.27
C TRP A 58 9.91 -7.49 -1.64
N MET A 59 9.15 -6.47 -1.23
CA MET A 59 9.51 -5.07 -1.43
C MET A 59 10.82 -4.70 -0.73
N CYS A 60 11.03 -5.10 0.53
CA CYS A 60 12.29 -4.88 1.24
C CYS A 60 13.48 -5.49 0.49
N LYS A 61 13.32 -6.70 -0.06
CA LYS A 61 14.36 -7.35 -0.88
C LYS A 61 14.67 -6.57 -2.15
N LEU A 62 13.63 -6.08 -2.86
CA LEU A 62 13.82 -5.25 -4.06
C LEU A 62 14.59 -3.97 -3.76
N MET A 63 14.37 -3.36 -2.60
CA MET A 63 15.06 -2.15 -2.15
C MET A 63 16.45 -2.42 -1.56
N GLY A 64 16.87 -3.69 -1.43
CA GLY A 64 18.17 -4.07 -0.86
C GLY A 64 18.26 -3.92 0.66
N TYR A 65 17.12 -3.91 1.36
CA TYR A 65 17.08 -3.77 2.81
C TYR A 65 17.45 -5.07 3.57
N PRO A 66 18.02 -4.96 4.78
CA PRO A 66 18.37 -6.13 5.60
C PRO A 66 17.13 -6.91 6.04
N GLU A 67 17.31 -8.19 6.38
CA GLU A 67 16.20 -9.09 6.78
C GLU A 67 15.44 -8.65 8.02
N THR A 68 16.03 -7.78 8.84
CA THR A 68 15.42 -7.18 10.01
C THR A 68 14.43 -6.05 9.68
N SER A 69 14.37 -5.63 8.41
CA SER A 69 13.48 -4.56 7.97
C SER A 69 12.04 -5.04 7.88
N THR A 70 11.13 -4.14 8.24
CA THR A 70 9.68 -4.36 8.20
C THR A 70 8.98 -3.13 7.63
N GLY A 71 7.67 -3.22 7.43
CA GLY A 71 6.85 -2.14 6.90
C GLY A 71 5.37 -2.41 7.12
N ASN A 72 4.53 -1.62 6.45
CA ASN A 72 3.08 -1.73 6.46
C ASN A 72 2.52 -1.21 5.14
N LEU A 73 1.42 -1.79 4.65
CA LEU A 73 0.71 -1.20 3.51
C LEU A 73 -0.16 -0.04 4.00
N THR A 74 0.03 1.13 3.39
CA THR A 74 -0.77 2.32 3.68
C THR A 74 -1.79 2.56 2.58
N SER A 75 -2.81 3.38 2.85
CA SER A 75 -3.84 3.72 1.85
C SER A 75 -3.31 4.47 0.62
N GLY A 76 -2.09 5.01 0.69
CA GLY A 76 -1.46 5.70 -0.42
C GLY A 76 -0.15 6.38 -0.04
N GLY A 77 0.55 6.92 -1.04
CA GLY A 77 1.88 7.51 -0.88
C GLY A 77 1.96 8.66 0.12
N SER A 78 0.91 9.46 0.27
CA SER A 78 0.89 10.57 1.24
C SER A 78 1.03 10.07 2.68
N ILE A 79 0.30 9.00 3.03
CA ILE A 79 0.40 8.42 4.37
C ILE A 79 1.72 7.66 4.53
N ALA A 80 2.21 6.98 3.48
CA ALA A 80 3.54 6.38 3.50
C ALA A 80 4.65 7.40 3.82
N ASN A 81 4.61 8.58 3.17
CA ASN A 81 5.56 9.66 3.43
C ASN A 81 5.44 10.20 4.85
N PHE A 82 4.21 10.39 5.34
CA PHE A 82 3.98 10.84 6.72
C PHE A 82 4.55 9.84 7.74
N VAL A 83 4.28 8.54 7.56
CA VAL A 83 4.83 7.47 8.40
C VAL A 83 6.36 7.49 8.35
N ALA A 84 6.97 7.68 7.17
CA ALA A 84 8.43 7.73 7.05
C ALA A 84 9.04 8.91 7.84
N VAL A 85 8.46 10.11 7.76
CA VAL A 85 8.91 11.28 8.51
C VAL A 85 8.77 11.07 10.02
N VAL A 86 7.63 10.53 10.47
CA VAL A 86 7.39 10.22 11.89
C VAL A 86 8.37 9.17 12.39
N THR A 87 8.60 8.11 11.62
CA THR A 87 9.54 7.03 11.95
C THR A 87 10.97 7.57 12.09
N ALA A 88 11.41 8.43 11.16
CA ALA A 88 12.73 9.07 11.26
C ALA A 88 12.81 9.96 12.51
N ARG A 89 11.79 10.80 12.75
CA ARG A 89 11.73 11.66 13.94
C ARG A 89 11.88 10.87 15.24
N GLU A 90 11.16 9.77 15.37
CA GLU A 90 11.22 8.90 16.55
C GLU A 90 12.55 8.17 16.67
N SER A 91 13.11 7.69 15.55
CA SER A 91 14.43 7.04 15.53
C SER A 91 15.57 7.96 15.99
N PHE A 92 15.42 9.28 15.83
CA PHE A 92 16.40 10.28 16.25
C PHE A 92 16.00 11.03 17.54
N ASP A 93 14.91 10.63 18.22
CA ASP A 93 14.32 11.30 19.41
C ASP A 93 14.14 12.82 19.25
N LEU A 94 13.82 13.28 18.05
CA LEU A 94 13.64 14.71 17.76
C LEU A 94 12.33 15.21 18.37
N LYS A 95 12.39 16.22 19.24
CA LYS A 95 11.18 16.86 19.79
C LYS A 95 11.00 18.24 19.17
N ALA A 96 9.75 18.62 18.95
CA ALA A 96 9.40 19.93 18.38
C ALA A 96 9.92 21.12 19.22
N ARG A 97 10.18 20.90 20.52
CA ARG A 97 10.74 21.91 21.43
C ARG A 97 12.24 22.15 21.24
N ASP A 98 12.91 21.27 20.50
CA ASP A 98 14.36 21.31 20.28
C ASP A 98 14.74 22.23 19.09
N PHE A 99 13.74 22.87 18.46
CA PHE A 99 13.83 23.79 17.32
C PHE A 99 12.86 24.96 17.52
#